data_AF-A0A952P539-F1
#
_entry.id   AF-A0A952P539-F1
#
_cell.length_a   1.000
_cell.length_b   1.000
_cell.length_c   1.000
_cell.angle_alpha   90.00
_cell.angle_beta   90.00
_cell.angle_gamma   90.00
#
_symmetry.space_group_name_H-M   'P 1'
#
loop_
_entity.id
_entity.type
_entity.pdbx_description
1 polymer ?
#
loop_
_entity_poly.entity_id
_entity_poly.type
_entity_poly.pdbx_seq_one_letter_code
_entity_poly.pdbx_strand_id
1 'polypeptide(L)'
;MANKKTSTKRSVSPKKSSKPKSFKINGVRLFPFSPAKELADHPERVAQALMECLIDGDKEVFQEILEGYVRARNILQVSRETKLSRTVIYEAFDRKKDPRLGTICKIMSAFKKAD
;
A
#
# COMPACT_ATOMS: atom_id res chain seq x y z
N MET A 1 39.13 -4.28 32.84
CA MET A 1 38.43 -3.97 31.58
C MET A 1 37.41 -5.09 31.31
N ALA A 2 36.12 -4.83 31.52
CA ALA A 2 35.07 -5.85 31.45
C ALA A 2 34.47 -5.92 30.03
N ASN A 3 34.66 -7.06 29.36
CA ASN A 3 34.17 -7.29 28.01
C ASN A 3 32.69 -7.70 28.08
N LYS A 4 31.77 -6.74 27.85
CA LYS A 4 30.32 -7.03 27.75
C LYS A 4 30.05 -7.75 26.44
N LYS A 5 29.84 -9.07 26.51
CA LYS A 5 29.31 -9.89 25.40
C LYS A 5 27.96 -9.31 24.98
N THR A 6 27.90 -8.72 23.80
CA THR A 6 26.69 -8.13 23.23
C THR A 6 25.78 -9.23 22.67
N SER A 7 24.57 -9.29 23.24
CA SER A 7 23.30 -9.76 22.68
C SER A 7 23.34 -10.99 21.75
N THR A 8 22.96 -12.14 22.31
CA THR A 8 22.54 -13.34 21.59
C THR A 8 21.42 -12.99 20.60
N LYS A 9 21.70 -13.03 19.29
CA LYS A 9 20.67 -12.94 18.23
C LYS A 9 19.59 -13.99 18.51
N ARG A 10 18.42 -13.58 18.98
CA ARG A 10 17.20 -14.41 18.93
C ARG A 10 16.80 -14.54 17.46
N SER A 11 17.12 -15.68 16.85
CA SER A 11 16.60 -16.11 15.55
C SER A 11 15.13 -16.53 15.69
N VAL A 12 14.25 -15.57 15.98
CA VAL A 12 12.81 -15.80 15.81
C VAL A 12 12.52 -15.60 14.33
N SER A 13 12.71 -16.66 13.55
CA SER A 13 12.15 -16.70 12.19
C SER A 13 10.65 -16.46 12.29
N PRO A 14 10.07 -15.49 11.55
CA PRO A 14 8.63 -15.29 11.55
C PRO A 14 7.97 -16.61 11.13
N LYS A 15 7.12 -17.19 11.98
CA LYS A 15 6.27 -18.31 11.57
C LYS A 15 5.50 -17.84 10.34
N LYS A 16 5.68 -18.51 9.20
CA LYS A 16 4.86 -18.32 7.99
C LYS A 16 3.40 -18.35 8.46
N SER A 17 2.71 -17.22 8.38
CA SER A 17 1.29 -17.15 8.70
C SER A 17 0.56 -18.07 7.71
N SER A 18 -0.02 -19.14 8.23
CA SER A 18 -0.90 -20.01 7.45
C SER A 18 -2.05 -19.16 6.92
N LYS A 19 -2.32 -19.24 5.61
CA LYS A 19 -3.45 -18.52 5.00
C LYS A 19 -4.73 -18.81 5.81
N PRO A 20 -5.55 -17.80 6.11
CA PRO A 20 -6.81 -18.00 6.83
C PRO A 20 -7.66 -19.01 6.05
N LYS A 21 -8.00 -20.12 6.71
CA LYS A 21 -8.86 -21.16 6.12
C LYS A 21 -10.30 -20.68 6.13
N SER A 22 -11.10 -21.05 5.13
CA SER A 22 -12.55 -20.83 5.15
C SER A 22 -13.16 -21.53 6.37
N PHE A 23 -14.02 -20.84 7.11
CA PHE A 23 -14.78 -21.40 8.23
C PHE A 23 -16.27 -21.11 8.06
N LYS A 24 -17.11 -21.91 8.73
CA LYS A 24 -18.57 -21.77 8.69
C LYS A 24 -19.05 -21.06 9.95
N ILE A 25 -19.93 -20.08 9.79
CA ILE A 25 -20.71 -19.48 10.89
C ILE A 25 -22.18 -19.68 10.54
N ASN A 26 -22.96 -20.31 11.42
CA ASN A 26 -24.41 -20.53 11.22
C ASN A 26 -24.77 -21.16 9.85
N GLY A 27 -23.94 -22.08 9.33
CA GLY A 27 -24.16 -22.72 8.03
C GLY A 27 -23.70 -21.91 6.81
N VAL A 28 -23.37 -20.63 6.97
CA VAL A 28 -22.83 -19.76 5.91
C VAL A 28 -21.32 -20.00 5.76
N ARG A 29 -20.85 -20.22 4.52
CA ARG A 29 -19.42 -20.33 4.21
C ARG A 29 -18.82 -18.95 4.06
N LEU A 30 -17.78 -18.65 4.84
CA LEU A 30 -17.02 -17.40 4.72
C LEU A 30 -15.71 -17.66 3.98
N PHE A 31 -15.32 -16.67 3.17
CA PHE A 31 -14.06 -16.66 2.45
C PHE A 31 -13.10 -15.64 3.08
N PRO A 32 -11.79 -15.92 3.07
CA PRO A 32 -10.81 -14.95 3.53
C PRO A 32 -10.78 -13.75 2.57
N PHE A 33 -11.10 -12.57 3.09
CA PHE A 33 -11.04 -11.31 2.37
C PHE A 33 -9.78 -10.54 2.77
N SER A 34 -9.09 -9.94 1.79
CA SER A 34 -7.91 -9.12 2.04
C SER A 34 -8.05 -7.80 1.29
N PRO A 35 -8.28 -6.67 2.01
CA PRO A 35 -8.39 -5.37 1.38
C PRO A 35 -7.15 -5.02 0.53
N ALA A 36 -5.95 -5.27 1.07
CA ALA A 36 -4.71 -5.01 0.34
C ALA A 36 -4.62 -5.79 -0.98
N LYS A 37 -5.10 -7.05 -0.99
CA LYS A 37 -5.12 -7.85 -2.22
C LYS A 37 -6.12 -7.27 -3.23
N GLU A 38 -7.32 -6.89 -2.78
CA GLU A 38 -8.31 -6.28 -3.65
C GLU A 38 -7.83 -4.96 -4.28
N LEU A 39 -7.20 -4.08 -3.49
CA LEU A 39 -6.64 -2.84 -4.03
C LEU A 39 -5.50 -3.09 -5.02
N ALA A 40 -4.63 -4.07 -4.77
CA ALA A 40 -3.48 -4.36 -5.62
C ALA A 40 -3.86 -5.07 -6.93
N ASP A 41 -4.80 -6.01 -6.88
CA ASP A 41 -5.17 -6.86 -8.02
C ASP A 41 -6.18 -6.19 -8.97
N HIS A 42 -6.85 -5.11 -8.52
CA HIS A 42 -7.88 -4.39 -9.28
C HIS A 42 -7.58 -2.88 -9.45
N PRO A 43 -6.46 -2.53 -10.11
CA PRO A 43 -6.08 -1.13 -10.32
C PRO A 43 -7.12 -0.31 -11.11
N GLU A 44 -7.94 -0.96 -11.94
CA GLU A 44 -9.03 -0.33 -12.68
C GLU A 44 -10.11 0.27 -11.78
N ARG A 45 -10.44 -0.40 -10.67
CA ARG A 45 -11.44 0.09 -9.70
C ARG A 45 -10.89 1.28 -8.93
N VAL A 46 -9.61 1.21 -8.58
CA VAL A 46 -8.91 2.32 -7.92
C VAL A 46 -8.86 3.54 -8.86
N ALA A 47 -8.58 3.34 -10.15
CA ALA A 47 -8.56 4.42 -11.13
C ALA A 47 -9.95 5.08 -11.30
N GLN A 48 -11.04 4.31 -11.28
CA GLN A 48 -12.40 4.85 -11.28
C GLN A 48 -12.67 5.72 -10.06
N ALA A 49 -12.34 5.23 -8.87
CA ALA A 49 -12.54 5.99 -7.64
C ALA A 49 -11.70 7.28 -7.60
N LEU A 50 -10.46 7.24 -8.11
CA LEU A 50 -9.62 8.44 -8.26
C LEU A 50 -10.22 9.45 -9.24
N MET A 51 -10.85 8.99 -10.33
CA MET A 51 -11.52 9.87 -11.29
C MET A 51 -12.74 10.56 -10.68
N GLU A 52 -13.55 9.83 -9.92
CA GLU A 52 -14.69 10.39 -9.19
C GLU A 52 -14.25 11.51 -8.23
N CYS A 53 -13.18 11.28 -7.46
CA CYS A 53 -12.63 12.31 -6.57
C CYS A 53 -12.16 13.57 -7.31
N LEU A 54 -11.62 13.42 -8.53
CA LEU A 54 -11.23 14.56 -9.35
C LEU A 54 -12.43 15.36 -9.87
N ILE A 55 -13.54 14.69 -10.18
CA ILE A 55 -14.79 15.33 -10.60
C ILE A 55 -15.41 16.10 -9.43
N ASP A 56 -15.43 15.49 -8.25
CA ASP A 56 -16.01 16.07 -7.03
C ASP A 56 -15.10 17.13 -6.40
N GLY A 57 -13.82 17.18 -6.81
CA GLY A 57 -12.83 18.10 -6.26
C GLY A 57 -12.34 17.73 -4.86
N ASP A 58 -12.54 16.47 -4.44
CA ASP A 58 -12.16 15.97 -3.12
C ASP A 58 -10.70 15.50 -3.12
N LYS A 59 -9.80 16.42 -2.80
CA LYS A 59 -8.36 16.17 -2.76
C LYS A 59 -8.00 15.18 -1.65
N GLU A 60 -8.62 15.30 -0.49
CA GLU A 60 -8.30 14.50 0.70
C GLU A 60 -8.61 13.03 0.45
N VAL A 61 -9.78 12.75 -0.13
CA VAL A 61 -10.18 11.38 -0.50
C VAL A 61 -9.31 10.86 -1.65
N PHE A 62 -9.00 11.69 -2.64
CA PHE A 62 -8.07 11.32 -3.71
C PHE A 62 -6.72 10.85 -3.16
N GLN A 63 -6.13 11.60 -2.22
CA GLN A 63 -4.86 11.24 -1.58
C GLN A 63 -4.96 9.94 -0.78
N GLU A 64 -6.05 9.75 -0.04
CA GLU A 64 -6.29 8.56 0.78
C GLU A 64 -6.40 7.28 -0.08
N ILE A 65 -7.15 7.34 -1.18
CA ILE A 65 -7.28 6.21 -2.12
C ILE A 65 -5.93 5.88 -2.75
N LEU A 66 -5.20 6.89 -3.22
CA LEU A 66 -3.89 6.70 -3.85
C LEU A 66 -2.86 6.13 -2.86
N GLU A 67 -2.87 6.59 -1.61
CA GLU A 67 -2.03 6.05 -0.54
C GLU A 67 -2.36 4.58 -0.27
N GLY A 68 -3.65 4.24 -0.17
CA GLY A 68 -4.13 2.87 0.05
C GLY A 68 -3.60 1.91 -1.02
N TYR A 69 -3.67 2.30 -2.29
CA TYR A 69 -3.13 1.52 -3.41
C TYR A 69 -1.60 1.35 -3.32
N VAL A 70 -0.87 2.42 -3.03
CA VAL A 70 0.60 2.37 -2.90
C VAL A 70 1.03 1.46 -1.74
N ARG A 71 0.30 1.49 -0.62
CA ARG A 71 0.55 0.60 0.53
C ARG A 71 0.26 -0.86 0.18
N ALA A 72 -0.82 -1.12 -0.56
CA ALA A 72 -1.19 -2.45 -1.04
C ALA A 72 -0.12 -3.06 -1.97
N ARG A 73 0.51 -2.26 -2.83
CA ARG A 73 1.58 -2.69 -3.76
C ARG A 73 2.99 -2.68 -3.19
N ASN A 74 3.17 -2.43 -1.89
CA ASN A 74 4.47 -2.26 -1.22
C ASN A 74 5.25 -1.01 -1.69
N ILE A 75 5.43 -0.06 -0.76
CA ILE A 75 6.12 1.21 -0.99
C ILE A 75 7.55 1.06 -1.55
N LEU A 76 8.27 0.00 -1.20
CA LEU A 76 9.62 -0.24 -1.74
C LEU A 76 9.58 -0.56 -3.24
N GLN A 77 8.56 -1.29 -3.68
CA GLN A 77 8.36 -1.59 -5.10
C GLN A 77 7.95 -0.33 -5.85
N VAL A 78 6.98 0.42 -5.34
CA VAL A 78 6.54 1.71 -5.91
C VAL A 78 7.70 2.70 -6.01
N SER A 79 8.55 2.80 -4.98
CA SER A 79 9.74 3.66 -4.99
C SER A 79 10.71 3.33 -6.15
N ARG A 80 10.91 2.04 -6.44
CA ARG A 80 11.76 1.59 -7.55
C ARG A 80 11.14 1.89 -8.92
N GLU A 81 9.85 1.57 -9.08
CA GLU A 81 9.10 1.77 -10.33
C GLU A 81 9.01 3.27 -10.70
N THR A 82 8.77 4.13 -9.71
CA THR A 82 8.54 5.57 -9.90
C THR A 82 9.81 6.43 -9.82
N LYS A 83 10.94 5.83 -9.41
CA LYS A 83 12.21 6.52 -9.10
C LYS A 83 12.08 7.63 -8.05
N LEU A 84 11.07 7.53 -7.19
CA LEU A 84 10.87 8.44 -6.05
C LEU A 84 11.48 7.83 -4.79
N SER A 85 12.03 8.68 -3.91
CA SER A 85 12.46 8.22 -2.59
C SER A 85 11.23 7.88 -1.74
N ARG A 86 11.38 6.94 -0.79
CA ARG A 86 10.31 6.60 0.16
C ARG A 86 9.80 7.81 0.92
N THR A 87 10.71 8.71 1.30
CA THR A 87 10.36 9.98 1.97
C THR A 87 9.43 10.81 1.10
N VAL A 88 9.75 11.02 -0.18
CA VAL A 88 8.89 11.79 -1.09
C VAL A 88 7.51 11.15 -1.25
N ILE A 89 7.44 9.81 -1.29
CA ILE A 89 6.16 9.09 -1.34
C ILE A 89 5.35 9.32 -0.06
N TYR A 90 5.96 9.21 1.12
CA TYR A 90 5.27 9.47 2.39
C TYR A 90 4.81 10.92 2.51
N GLU A 91 5.66 11.87 2.11
CA GLU A 91 5.31 13.29 2.14
C GLU A 91 4.19 13.65 1.15
N ALA A 92 4.08 12.92 0.05
CA ALA A 92 3.00 13.13 -0.91
C ALA A 92 1.62 12.74 -0.36
N PHE A 93 1.56 11.91 0.68
CA PHE A 93 0.33 11.48 1.33
C PHE A 93 0.14 12.10 2.72
N ASP A 94 1.01 13.02 3.12
CA ASP A 94 0.79 13.80 4.33
C ASP A 94 -0.39 14.75 4.10
N ARG A 95 -1.47 14.58 4.88
CA ARG A 95 -2.69 15.39 4.79
C ARG A 95 -2.45 16.89 4.94
N LYS A 96 -1.33 17.30 5.55
CA LYS A 96 -0.96 18.72 5.69
C LYS A 96 -0.23 19.29 4.47
N LYS A 97 0.16 18.45 3.53
CA LYS A 97 0.96 18.83 2.37
C LYS A 97 0.11 18.86 1.10
N ASP A 98 0.55 19.70 0.18
CA ASP A 98 0.03 19.75 -1.17
C ASP A 98 1.10 19.26 -2.14
N PRO A 99 1.14 17.95 -2.46
CA PRO A 99 2.12 17.42 -3.39
C PRO A 99 1.91 18.06 -4.76
N ARG A 100 3.01 18.45 -5.39
CA ARG A 100 2.98 18.93 -6.77
C ARG A 100 2.33 17.87 -7.68
N LEU A 101 1.53 18.33 -8.65
CA LEU A 101 0.91 17.47 -9.66
C LEU A 101 1.91 16.50 -10.30
N GLY A 102 3.11 16.97 -10.63
CA GLY A 102 4.16 16.10 -11.19
C GLY A 102 4.62 14.96 -10.27
N THR A 103 4.56 15.13 -8.95
CA THR A 103 4.81 14.05 -7.98
C THR A 103 3.68 13.03 -8.00
N ILE A 104 2.42 13.50 -8.00
CA ILE A 104 1.23 12.64 -8.12
C ILE A 104 1.27 11.82 -9.41
N CYS A 105 1.50 12.46 -10.56
CA CYS A 105 1.59 11.75 -11.85
C CYS A 105 2.71 10.70 -11.87
N LYS A 106 3.86 10.98 -11.23
CA LYS A 106 4.94 9.97 -11.09
C LYS A 106 4.48 8.78 -10.25
N ILE A 107 3.79 9.01 -9.15
CA ILE A 107 3.24 7.92 -8.32
C ILE A 107 2.21 7.12 -9.11
N MET A 108 1.30 7.79 -9.82
CA MET A 108 0.29 7.16 -10.67
C MET A 108 0.90 6.36 -11.82
N SER A 109 2.14 6.63 -12.25
CA SER A 109 2.79 5.80 -13.27
C SER A 109 3.01 4.35 -12.81
N ALA A 110 2.99 4.08 -11.50
CA ALA A 110 2.96 2.73 -10.92
C ALA A 110 1.62 1.98 -11.13
N PHE A 111 0.63 2.58 -11.80
CA PHE A 111 -0.59 1.89 -12.22
C PHE A 111 -0.41 1.12 -13.52
N LYS A 112 0.70 1.32 -14.26
CA LYS A 112 0.95 0.56 -15.48
C LYS A 112 1.05 -0.93 -15.14
N LYS A 113 0.26 -1.74 -15.87
CA LYS A 113 0.42 -3.19 -15.91
C LYS A 113 1.89 -3.51 -16.20
N ALA A 114 2.42 -4.50 -15.49
CA ALA A 114 3.52 -5.28 -16.05
C ALA A 114 2.94 -5.96 -17.30
N ASP A 115 3.37 -5.51 -18.48
CA ASP A 115 3.17 -6.23 -19.73
C ASP A 115 3.83 -7.63 -19.65
#